data_AF-X0L0U8-F1
#
_entry.id   AF-X0L0U8-F1
#
_cell.length_a   1.000
_cell.length_b   1.000
_cell.length_c   1.000
_cell.angle_alpha   90.00
_cell.angle_beta   90.00
_cell.angle_gamma   90.00
#
_symmetry.space_group_name_H-M   'P 1'
#
loop_
_entity.id
_entity.type
_entity.pdbx_description
1 polymer ?
#
loop_
_entity_poly.entity_id
_entity_poly.type
_entity_poly.pdbx_seq_one_letter_code
_entity_poly.pdbx_strand_id
1 'polypeptide(L)'
;MVILYRLKNVSAVTYIGNTVYRTRTLMEAYSVKGVDNMISPTGSQNISFSYDQPHIKQRIDRFHESGEMFLLARPALDPFKYSLAVQGGEKGYAAVVDGTMNLFVPNSPPQGYIDSLLAAYIIFDAERMSPKLLSTILSNNYSTSLEEAGVGLKLPAVHDKTLDLTVLFDPDTKLPYIIRSYEYHGIYGNSTQDLVVYNYTTVDGVKFPGRFKTIYNKQHILMDYQVDTVIVNPDLDPKVFDGPQGQDAMSYPTRDSSYDFSEIGEWYTNYLWSGAYRGTLANISATTPLPNMPEVWFLNFPDGTGYQQVVVEFENEVLAIDCPPHQSHLVLQWAKETLGKAITHVWPSHHHHDHALGLKDYIAAGAKAVVLDQAQEYYSNIPGIQFVTYSADKPIAFKDSRNQVTIVHLEGSAHAFDQAYAAITPICPTENSTMAVFEADYWNPHFENADFFVDHTEAAEFLNKLSEDQVAKDSLVIPAHGVGTDPLTHLIDLLGLPYPSYSAKDFKYSACPSKI
;
A
#
# COMPACT_ATOMS: atom_id res chain seq x y z
N MET A 1 -34.39 13.19 -20.98
CA MET A 1 -34.32 13.25 -22.46
C MET A 1 -33.58 14.48 -22.99
N VAL A 2 -33.89 15.72 -22.57
CA VAL A 2 -33.21 16.95 -23.06
C VAL A 2 -31.72 17.03 -22.67
N ILE A 3 -31.36 16.61 -21.44
CA ILE A 3 -29.96 16.58 -20.98
C ILE A 3 -29.11 15.57 -21.78
N LEU A 4 -29.66 14.37 -22.04
CA LEU A 4 -29.01 13.35 -22.87
C LEU A 4 -28.77 13.84 -24.31
N TYR A 5 -29.68 14.66 -24.86
CA TYR A 5 -29.49 15.24 -26.19
C TYR A 5 -28.33 16.24 -26.23
N ARG A 6 -28.12 17.03 -25.16
CA ARG A 6 -26.98 17.98 -25.07
C ARG A 6 -25.64 17.29 -24.84
N LEU A 7 -25.61 16.21 -24.06
CA LEU A 7 -24.41 15.38 -23.87
C LEU A 7 -23.90 14.73 -25.17
N LYS A 8 -24.78 14.47 -26.15
CA LYS A 8 -24.38 13.96 -27.47
C LYS A 8 -23.50 14.95 -28.25
N ASN A 9 -23.65 16.26 -27.99
CA ASN A 9 -22.86 17.30 -28.67
C ASN A 9 -21.53 17.60 -27.96
N VAL A 10 -21.23 16.92 -26.85
CA VAL A 10 -19.95 17.01 -26.16
C VAL A 10 -18.97 16.04 -26.84
N SER A 11 -17.99 16.57 -27.56
CA SER A 11 -16.90 15.83 -28.20
C SER A 11 -15.66 15.75 -27.32
N ALA A 12 -15.44 16.75 -26.45
CA ALA A 12 -14.33 16.77 -25.49
C ALA A 12 -14.68 17.60 -24.25
N VAL A 13 -14.01 17.33 -23.13
CA VAL A 13 -14.15 18.09 -21.87
C VAL A 13 -12.79 18.20 -21.21
N THR A 14 -12.42 19.40 -20.75
CA THR A 14 -11.25 19.60 -19.88
C THR A 14 -11.69 20.18 -18.54
N TYR A 15 -11.35 19.47 -17.47
CA TYR A 15 -11.37 19.96 -16.10
C TYR A 15 -10.01 20.56 -15.76
N ILE A 16 -9.99 21.84 -15.38
CA ILE A 16 -8.79 22.53 -14.90
C ILE A 16 -8.94 22.69 -13.39
N GLY A 17 -8.00 22.15 -12.62
CA GLY A 17 -7.99 22.27 -11.16
C GLY A 17 -6.62 22.68 -10.65
N ASN A 18 -6.46 23.98 -10.43
CA ASN A 18 -5.24 24.64 -9.99
C ASN A 18 -5.22 24.92 -8.48
N THR A 19 -6.37 24.82 -7.80
CA THR A 19 -6.52 25.26 -6.41
C THR A 19 -6.37 24.15 -5.39
N VAL A 20 -7.06 23.02 -5.57
CA VAL A 20 -7.08 21.94 -4.59
C VAL A 20 -6.94 20.59 -5.28
N TYR A 21 -5.80 19.96 -5.04
CA TYR A 21 -5.60 18.54 -5.18
C TYR A 21 -4.78 18.07 -3.98
N ARG A 22 -5.31 17.11 -3.22
CA ARG A 22 -4.62 16.51 -2.08
C ARG A 22 -5.02 15.05 -1.95
N THR A 23 -4.08 14.24 -1.52
CA THR A 23 -4.24 12.79 -1.37
C THR A 23 -3.71 12.30 -0.04
N ARG A 24 -4.36 11.26 0.48
CA ARG A 24 -4.04 10.54 1.69
C ARG A 24 -3.99 9.05 1.38
N THR A 25 -3.43 8.30 2.32
CA THR A 25 -3.18 6.87 2.17
C THR A 25 -3.79 6.09 3.32
N LEU A 26 -4.32 4.90 2.99
CA LEU A 26 -4.67 3.86 3.96
C LEU A 26 -3.47 2.98 4.26
N MET A 27 -2.69 2.70 3.21
CA MET A 27 -1.57 1.78 3.22
C MET A 27 -0.46 2.22 4.15
N GLU A 28 -0.11 3.51 4.14
CA GLU A 28 0.98 4.09 4.93
C GLU A 28 0.43 5.01 6.02
N ALA A 29 -0.75 4.70 6.58
CA ALA A 29 -1.31 5.51 7.66
C ALA A 29 -0.48 5.34 8.94
N TYR A 30 -0.41 6.36 9.77
CA TYR A 30 0.11 6.18 11.13
C TYR A 30 -0.92 5.42 11.98
N SER A 31 -2.20 5.84 11.91
CA SER A 31 -3.27 5.25 12.69
C SER A 31 -3.93 4.04 12.03
N VAL A 32 -4.11 2.96 12.79
CA VAL A 32 -4.95 1.80 12.43
C VAL A 32 -6.44 2.10 12.26
N LYS A 33 -6.91 3.33 12.49
CA LYS A 33 -8.32 3.75 12.34
C LYS A 33 -8.51 4.91 11.37
N GLY A 34 -7.42 5.50 10.89
CA GLY A 34 -7.40 6.81 10.27
C GLY A 34 -6.83 6.81 8.87
N VAL A 35 -6.75 8.01 8.30
CA VAL A 35 -5.92 8.35 7.15
C VAL A 35 -5.23 9.66 7.49
N ASP A 36 -4.23 9.60 8.35
CA ASP A 36 -3.53 10.74 8.93
C ASP A 36 -2.29 11.16 8.14
N ASN A 37 -1.70 10.25 7.37
CA ASN A 37 -0.62 10.58 6.43
C ASN A 37 -1.15 11.12 5.10
N MET A 38 -0.39 12.07 4.53
CA MET A 38 -0.66 12.68 3.24
C MET A 38 0.39 12.23 2.24
N ILE A 39 -0.07 11.65 1.12
CA ILE A 39 0.76 11.44 -0.06
C ILE A 39 1.10 12.77 -0.69
N SER A 40 0.09 13.65 -0.74
CA SER A 40 0.26 14.98 -1.25
C SER A 40 -0.61 15.97 -0.50
N PRO A 41 -0.01 16.91 0.24
CA PRO A 41 -0.74 17.92 0.97
C PRO A 41 -1.36 18.99 0.06
N THR A 42 -0.76 19.22 -1.11
CA THR A 42 -1.19 20.23 -2.08
C THR A 42 -0.73 19.89 -3.49
N GLY A 43 -1.48 20.34 -4.48
CA GLY A 43 -1.19 20.11 -5.88
C GLY A 43 -2.26 20.67 -6.80
N SER A 44 -2.14 20.30 -8.07
CA SER A 44 -3.03 20.64 -9.15
C SER A 44 -3.19 19.46 -10.11
N GLN A 45 -4.35 19.40 -10.76
CA GLN A 45 -4.65 18.37 -11.73
C GLN A 45 -5.56 18.91 -12.82
N ASN A 46 -5.15 18.71 -14.07
CA ASN A 46 -5.98 18.91 -15.23
C ASN A 46 -6.35 17.55 -15.84
N ILE A 47 -7.62 17.36 -16.15
CA ILE A 47 -8.12 16.12 -16.76
C ILE A 47 -8.84 16.50 -18.05
N SER A 48 -8.36 16.00 -19.18
CA SER A 48 -9.03 16.15 -20.47
C SER A 48 -9.58 14.82 -20.94
N PHE A 49 -10.77 14.83 -21.53
CA PHE A 49 -11.43 13.69 -22.15
C PHE A 49 -11.70 13.99 -23.62
N SER A 50 -11.52 12.99 -24.48
CA SER A 50 -12.00 12.98 -25.87
C SER A 50 -12.98 11.84 -26.09
N TYR A 51 -14.02 12.12 -26.87
CA TYR A 51 -15.07 11.18 -27.25
C TYR A 51 -15.20 11.05 -28.78
N ASP A 52 -14.10 11.25 -29.50
CA ASP A 52 -13.96 11.05 -30.94
C ASP A 52 -13.99 9.57 -31.34
N GLN A 53 -13.81 8.67 -30.37
CA GLN A 53 -13.82 7.22 -30.52
C GLN A 53 -14.82 6.58 -29.55
N PRO A 54 -15.22 5.30 -29.77
CA PRO A 54 -16.16 4.61 -28.88
C PRO A 54 -15.58 4.24 -27.51
N HIS A 55 -14.25 4.19 -27.38
CA HIS A 55 -13.57 3.96 -26.12
C HIS A 55 -13.14 5.29 -25.48
N ILE A 56 -12.97 5.30 -24.17
CA ILE A 56 -12.50 6.49 -23.46
C ILE A 56 -11.08 6.88 -23.89
N LYS A 57 -10.86 8.18 -24.07
CA LYS A 57 -9.51 8.77 -24.14
C LYS A 57 -9.42 9.83 -23.06
N GLN A 58 -8.39 9.76 -22.23
CA GLN A 58 -8.15 10.69 -21.14
C GLN A 58 -6.69 11.13 -21.13
N ARG A 59 -6.46 12.41 -20.83
CA ARG A 59 -5.15 12.94 -20.46
C ARG A 59 -5.24 13.49 -19.06
N ILE A 60 -4.26 13.16 -18.21
CA ILE A 60 -4.12 13.74 -16.88
C ILE A 60 -2.78 14.46 -16.85
N ASP A 61 -2.79 15.77 -16.59
CA ASP A 61 -1.58 16.52 -16.27
C ASP A 61 -1.60 16.82 -14.77
N ARG A 62 -0.64 16.29 -14.03
CA ARG A 62 -0.62 16.35 -12.56
C ARG A 62 0.68 16.99 -12.08
N PHE A 63 0.53 17.90 -11.12
CA PHE A 63 1.62 18.42 -10.32
C PHE A 63 1.18 18.34 -8.87
N HIS A 64 2.02 17.82 -7.98
CA HIS A 64 1.72 17.91 -6.56
C HIS A 64 2.98 17.84 -5.70
N GLU A 65 2.92 18.47 -4.53
CA GLU A 65 4.00 18.43 -3.55
C GLU A 65 4.02 17.05 -2.88
N SER A 66 5.23 16.56 -2.62
CA SER A 66 5.44 15.30 -1.89
C SER A 66 5.12 15.49 -0.42
N GLY A 67 4.36 14.57 0.17
CA GLY A 67 4.16 14.53 1.61
C GLY A 67 5.38 14.03 2.38
N GLU A 68 5.40 14.27 3.69
CA GLU A 68 6.52 13.94 4.58
C GLU A 68 6.86 12.44 4.61
N MET A 69 5.88 11.57 4.37
CA MET A 69 6.10 10.12 4.28
C MET A 69 7.11 9.71 3.20
N PHE A 70 7.38 10.58 2.21
CA PHE A 70 8.37 10.30 1.18
C PHE A 70 9.79 10.74 1.55
N LEU A 71 10.05 11.20 2.77
CA LEU A 71 11.41 11.54 3.23
C LEU A 71 12.40 10.39 3.03
N LEU A 72 11.95 9.14 3.20
CA LEU A 72 12.73 7.92 2.99
C LEU A 72 13.26 7.74 1.56
N ALA A 73 12.64 8.36 0.56
CA ALA A 73 13.03 8.21 -0.85
C ALA A 73 13.33 9.54 -1.56
N ARG A 74 12.79 10.64 -1.03
CA ARG A 74 12.98 12.02 -1.48
C ARG A 74 13.24 12.92 -0.26
N PRO A 75 14.46 12.98 0.28
CA PRO A 75 14.80 13.83 1.43
C PRO A 75 14.58 15.33 1.17
N ALA A 76 14.69 15.75 -0.10
CA ALA A 76 14.38 17.11 -0.52
C ALA A 76 12.88 17.34 -0.78
N LEU A 77 12.05 16.30 -0.65
CA LEU A 77 10.62 16.27 -0.97
C LEU A 77 10.31 16.84 -2.36
N ASP A 78 11.16 16.53 -3.35
CA ASP A 78 10.96 16.97 -4.73
C ASP A 78 9.52 16.64 -5.19
N PRO A 79 8.80 17.58 -5.83
CA PRO A 79 7.42 17.36 -6.23
C PRO A 79 7.31 16.32 -7.34
N PHE A 80 6.13 15.70 -7.50
CA PHE A 80 5.85 14.93 -8.70
C PHE A 80 5.21 15.82 -9.75
N LYS A 81 5.73 15.72 -10.98
CA LYS A 81 5.18 16.37 -12.15
C LYS A 81 5.21 15.40 -13.31
N TYR A 82 4.04 15.04 -13.81
CA TYR A 82 3.92 14.09 -14.91
C TYR A 82 2.60 14.23 -15.67
N SER A 83 2.58 13.66 -16.87
CA SER A 83 1.38 13.56 -17.69
C SER A 83 1.09 12.11 -18.04
N LEU A 84 -0.17 11.69 -17.89
CA LEU A 84 -0.67 10.38 -18.32
C LEU A 84 -1.53 10.53 -19.56
N ALA A 85 -1.32 9.65 -20.54
CA ALA A 85 -2.25 9.38 -21.63
C ALA A 85 -2.92 8.02 -21.40
N VAL A 86 -4.25 7.97 -21.51
CA VAL A 86 -5.06 6.80 -21.24
C VAL A 86 -6.00 6.56 -22.42
N GLN A 87 -6.03 5.35 -22.93
CA GLN A 87 -6.98 4.92 -23.96
C GLN A 87 -7.62 3.60 -23.54
N GLY A 88 -8.96 3.53 -23.58
CA GLY A 88 -9.71 2.31 -23.32
C GLY A 88 -9.74 1.34 -24.51
N GLY A 89 -10.50 0.25 -24.35
CA GLY A 89 -10.66 -0.81 -25.36
C GLY A 89 -9.68 -1.97 -25.19
N GLU A 90 -9.86 -3.03 -25.97
CA GLU A 90 -9.08 -4.29 -25.83
C GLU A 90 -7.57 -4.11 -26.03
N LYS A 91 -7.17 -3.11 -26.82
CA LYS A 91 -5.76 -2.72 -27.05
C LYS A 91 -5.44 -1.36 -26.42
N GLY A 92 -6.22 -0.97 -25.42
CA GLY A 92 -6.02 0.25 -24.66
C GLY A 92 -4.67 0.27 -23.94
N TYR A 93 -4.40 1.37 -23.25
CA TYR A 93 -3.20 1.55 -22.44
C TYR A 93 -3.35 2.70 -21.44
N ALA A 94 -2.45 2.72 -20.47
CA ALA A 94 -2.04 3.93 -19.76
C ALA A 94 -0.53 4.13 -19.96
N ALA A 95 -0.11 5.37 -20.20
CA ALA A 95 1.30 5.69 -20.40
C ALA A 95 1.68 7.03 -19.76
N VAL A 96 2.82 7.08 -19.09
CA VAL A 96 3.46 8.34 -18.67
C VAL A 96 4.16 8.94 -19.88
N VAL A 97 3.61 10.03 -20.40
CA VAL A 97 4.06 10.70 -21.63
C VAL A 97 4.91 11.95 -21.38
N ASP A 98 4.90 12.46 -20.15
CA ASP A 98 5.79 13.51 -19.67
C ASP A 98 6.13 13.28 -18.20
N GLY A 99 7.34 13.66 -17.78
CA GLY A 99 7.82 13.48 -16.40
C GLY A 99 7.87 12.03 -15.92
N THR A 100 7.76 11.80 -14.61
CA THR A 100 7.87 10.45 -14.04
C THR A 100 7.07 10.33 -12.75
N MET A 101 6.52 9.13 -12.52
CA MET A 101 5.89 8.73 -11.28
C MET A 101 6.87 8.00 -10.35
N ASN A 102 8.15 7.87 -10.74
CA ASN A 102 9.10 7.06 -10.00
C ASN A 102 9.55 7.83 -8.77
N LEU A 103 9.29 7.25 -7.60
CA LEU A 103 9.59 7.84 -6.32
C LEU A 103 11.10 8.13 -6.16
N PHE A 104 11.98 7.24 -6.59
CA PHE A 104 13.43 7.31 -6.34
C PHE A 104 14.21 8.14 -7.35
N VAL A 105 13.64 8.43 -8.54
CA VAL A 105 14.33 9.19 -9.61
C VAL A 105 13.45 10.31 -10.17
N PRO A 106 13.25 11.42 -9.43
CA PRO A 106 12.32 12.52 -9.80
C PRO A 106 12.59 13.16 -11.16
N ASN A 107 13.81 13.04 -11.68
CA ASN A 107 14.25 13.67 -12.93
C ASN A 107 14.40 12.67 -14.09
N SER A 108 13.87 11.44 -13.95
CA SER A 108 13.93 10.46 -15.03
C SER A 108 13.11 10.90 -16.26
N PRO A 109 13.46 10.46 -17.48
CA PRO A 109 12.61 10.66 -18.65
C PRO A 109 11.24 9.98 -18.46
N PRO A 110 10.26 10.27 -19.36
CA PRO A 110 8.96 9.62 -19.38
C PRO A 110 9.06 8.10 -19.28
N GLN A 111 8.36 7.53 -18.30
CA GLN A 111 8.37 6.08 -18.06
C GLN A 111 7.78 5.28 -19.23
N GLY A 112 6.90 5.91 -20.02
CA GLY A 112 6.24 5.26 -21.14
C GLY A 112 5.06 4.41 -20.69
N TYR A 113 4.85 3.28 -21.38
CA TYR A 113 3.72 2.39 -21.12
C TYR A 113 3.82 1.74 -19.74
N ILE A 114 2.68 1.73 -19.04
CA ILE A 114 2.52 1.07 -17.76
C ILE A 114 2.08 -0.38 -17.98
N ASP A 115 2.37 -1.28 -17.02
CA ASP A 115 1.97 -2.68 -17.10
C ASP A 115 0.44 -2.89 -17.22
N SER A 116 0.05 -4.05 -17.72
CA SER A 116 -1.34 -4.40 -18.04
C SER A 116 -2.32 -4.30 -16.88
N LEU A 117 -1.90 -4.57 -15.64
CA LEU A 117 -2.80 -4.56 -14.48
C LEU A 117 -3.11 -3.12 -14.05
N LEU A 118 -2.07 -2.30 -13.93
CA LEU A 118 -2.25 -0.89 -13.60
C LEU A 118 -2.92 -0.12 -14.75
N ALA A 119 -2.64 -0.47 -16.01
CA ALA A 119 -3.37 0.08 -17.15
C ALA A 119 -4.88 -0.21 -17.05
N ALA A 120 -5.28 -1.43 -16.67
CA ALA A 120 -6.69 -1.77 -16.46
C ALA A 120 -7.33 -0.95 -15.34
N TYR A 121 -6.63 -0.77 -14.21
CA TYR A 121 -7.10 0.07 -13.11
C TYR A 121 -7.26 1.55 -13.51
N ILE A 122 -6.28 2.13 -14.20
CA ILE A 122 -6.33 3.54 -14.63
C ILE A 122 -7.44 3.78 -15.65
N ILE A 123 -7.65 2.84 -16.60
CA ILE A 123 -8.78 2.92 -17.55
C ILE A 123 -10.12 2.84 -16.82
N PHE A 124 -10.24 1.96 -15.82
CA PHE A 124 -11.43 1.87 -14.99
C PHE A 124 -11.71 3.17 -14.23
N ASP A 125 -10.69 3.78 -13.63
CA ASP A 125 -10.84 5.07 -12.95
C ASP A 125 -11.19 6.21 -13.93
N ALA A 126 -10.65 6.17 -15.16
CA ALA A 126 -11.02 7.11 -16.21
C ALA A 126 -12.52 7.02 -16.57
N GLU A 127 -13.05 5.80 -16.72
CA GLU A 127 -14.49 5.58 -16.95
C GLU A 127 -15.32 6.09 -15.77
N ARG A 128 -14.86 5.85 -14.54
CA ARG A 128 -15.49 6.34 -13.31
C ARG A 128 -15.58 7.87 -13.27
N MET A 129 -14.55 8.58 -13.73
CA MET A 129 -14.53 10.05 -13.78
C MET A 129 -15.21 10.64 -15.03
N SER A 130 -15.61 9.82 -16.00
CA SER A 130 -16.07 10.28 -17.30
C SER A 130 -17.36 11.11 -17.23
N PRO A 131 -17.38 12.34 -17.78
CA PRO A 131 -18.62 13.10 -17.97
C PRO A 131 -19.73 12.36 -18.74
N LYS A 132 -19.39 11.32 -19.52
CA LYS A 132 -20.34 10.50 -20.28
C LYS A 132 -20.73 9.19 -19.60
N LEU A 133 -20.25 8.90 -18.38
CA LEU A 133 -20.51 7.64 -17.67
C LEU A 133 -21.98 7.21 -17.73
N LEU A 134 -22.92 8.08 -17.35
CA LEU A 134 -24.34 7.74 -17.39
C LEU A 134 -24.86 7.40 -18.80
N SER A 135 -24.33 8.07 -19.84
CA SER A 135 -24.70 7.73 -21.21
C SER A 135 -24.21 6.33 -21.58
N THR A 136 -23.00 5.97 -21.14
CA THR A 136 -22.44 4.62 -21.31
C THR A 136 -23.27 3.57 -20.57
N ILE A 137 -23.62 3.84 -19.31
CA ILE A 137 -24.46 2.94 -18.49
C ILE A 137 -25.82 2.69 -19.16
N LEU A 138 -26.46 3.74 -19.69
CA LEU A 138 -27.76 3.61 -20.34
C LEU A 138 -27.71 2.85 -21.67
N SER A 139 -26.53 2.71 -22.29
CA SER A 139 -26.32 1.82 -23.43
C SER A 139 -25.94 0.39 -23.05
N ASN A 140 -25.57 0.16 -21.79
CA ASN A 140 -25.17 -1.14 -21.25
C ASN A 140 -26.33 -1.87 -20.56
N ASN A 141 -26.02 -3.05 -20.00
CA ASN A 141 -26.94 -3.80 -19.17
C ASN A 141 -26.91 -3.24 -17.74
N TYR A 142 -27.93 -2.45 -17.38
CA TYR A 142 -28.04 -1.84 -16.06
C TYR A 142 -29.27 -2.32 -15.27
N SER A 143 -29.18 -2.20 -13.95
CA SER A 143 -30.29 -2.39 -13.01
C SER A 143 -30.47 -1.15 -12.13
N THR A 144 -31.63 -1.04 -11.48
CA THR A 144 -31.93 0.06 -10.54
C THR A 144 -32.14 -0.48 -9.14
N SER A 145 -31.68 0.24 -8.12
CA SER A 145 -31.77 -0.16 -6.71
C SER A 145 -31.85 1.05 -5.78
N LEU A 146 -32.05 0.80 -4.48
CA LEU A 146 -31.81 1.76 -3.41
C LEU A 146 -30.56 1.32 -2.65
N GLU A 147 -29.50 2.13 -2.72
CA GLU A 147 -28.19 1.80 -2.16
C GLU A 147 -27.88 2.65 -0.94
N GLU A 148 -27.19 2.08 0.03
CA GLU A 148 -26.73 2.80 1.21
C GLU A 148 -25.62 3.80 0.83
N ALA A 149 -25.87 5.08 1.08
CA ALA A 149 -24.92 6.17 0.84
C ALA A 149 -24.20 6.63 2.13
N GLY A 150 -24.74 6.27 3.29
CA GLY A 150 -24.23 6.59 4.62
C GLY A 150 -25.17 6.05 5.69
N VAL A 151 -24.82 6.20 6.97
CA VAL A 151 -25.59 5.63 8.08
C VAL A 151 -27.05 6.08 8.01
N GLY A 152 -27.95 5.12 7.72
CA GLY A 152 -29.39 5.35 7.63
C GLY A 152 -29.88 6.07 6.37
N LEU A 153 -28.99 6.43 5.42
CA LEU A 153 -29.34 7.10 4.17
C LEU A 153 -29.26 6.13 2.99
N LYS A 154 -30.38 5.96 2.29
CA LYS A 154 -30.43 5.23 1.01
C LYS A 154 -30.77 6.17 -0.14
N LEU A 155 -30.04 6.05 -1.24
CA LEU A 155 -30.24 6.84 -2.45
C LEU A 155 -30.66 5.96 -3.63
N PRO A 156 -31.49 6.48 -4.57
CA PRO A 156 -31.71 5.83 -5.85
C PRO A 156 -30.39 5.60 -6.57
N ALA A 157 -30.22 4.43 -7.15
CA ALA A 157 -29.00 4.05 -7.84
C ALA A 157 -29.27 3.32 -9.15
N VAL A 158 -28.32 3.42 -10.07
CA VAL A 158 -28.19 2.54 -11.23
C VAL A 158 -26.88 1.78 -11.15
N HIS A 159 -26.91 0.48 -11.38
CA HIS A 159 -25.74 -0.37 -11.42
C HIS A 159 -25.54 -0.91 -12.82
N ASP A 160 -24.36 -0.68 -13.39
CA ASP A 160 -23.92 -1.19 -14.69
C ASP A 160 -23.13 -2.49 -14.49
N LYS A 161 -23.64 -3.60 -15.03
CA LYS A 161 -22.99 -4.92 -14.90
C LYS A 161 -21.79 -5.10 -15.80
N THR A 162 -21.65 -4.27 -16.85
CA THR A 162 -20.54 -4.33 -17.79
C THR A 162 -19.33 -3.58 -17.25
N LEU A 163 -19.55 -2.40 -16.66
CA LEU A 163 -18.48 -1.62 -16.03
C LEU A 163 -18.26 -1.99 -14.56
N ASP A 164 -19.20 -2.71 -13.94
CA ASP A 164 -19.25 -2.99 -12.50
C ASP A 164 -19.20 -1.72 -11.64
N LEU A 165 -19.93 -0.69 -12.09
CA LEU A 165 -20.02 0.61 -11.43
C LEU A 165 -21.45 0.91 -11.03
N THR A 166 -21.63 1.50 -9.85
CA THR A 166 -22.93 1.96 -9.37
C THR A 166 -22.95 3.47 -9.24
N VAL A 167 -23.92 4.14 -9.85
CA VAL A 167 -24.13 5.59 -9.71
C VAL A 167 -25.35 5.83 -8.83
N LEU A 168 -25.13 6.47 -7.68
CA LEU A 168 -26.17 6.93 -6.77
C LEU A 168 -26.47 8.40 -7.06
N PHE A 169 -27.75 8.78 -6.97
CA PHE A 169 -28.22 10.11 -7.35
C PHE A 169 -28.65 10.93 -6.14
N ASP A 170 -28.32 12.22 -6.18
CA ASP A 170 -28.85 13.20 -5.24
C ASP A 170 -30.36 13.37 -5.47
N PRO A 171 -31.19 13.26 -4.41
CA PRO A 171 -32.64 13.22 -4.56
C PRO A 171 -33.23 14.58 -4.93
N ASP A 172 -32.54 15.69 -4.73
CA ASP A 172 -33.06 17.04 -5.00
C ASP A 172 -32.68 17.49 -6.41
N THR A 173 -31.40 17.40 -6.73
CA THR A 173 -30.83 17.82 -8.02
C THR A 173 -30.99 16.77 -9.11
N LYS A 174 -31.21 15.50 -8.74
CA LYS A 174 -31.26 14.33 -9.63
C LYS A 174 -29.96 14.08 -10.42
N LEU A 175 -28.85 14.66 -9.97
CA LEU A 175 -27.53 14.49 -10.57
C LEU A 175 -26.81 13.31 -9.92
N PRO A 176 -25.80 12.72 -10.60
CA PRO A 176 -24.86 11.81 -9.94
C PRO A 176 -24.32 12.45 -8.67
N TYR A 177 -24.15 11.64 -7.64
CA TYR A 177 -23.61 12.09 -6.37
C TYR A 177 -22.50 11.18 -5.88
N ILE A 178 -22.68 9.86 -5.99
CA ILE A 178 -21.66 8.87 -5.66
C ILE A 178 -21.52 7.94 -6.85
N ILE A 179 -20.29 7.71 -7.29
CA ILE A 179 -19.94 6.71 -8.29
C ILE A 179 -19.09 5.66 -7.56
N ARG A 180 -19.69 4.51 -7.28
CA ARG A 180 -19.17 3.46 -6.42
C ARG A 180 -18.59 2.31 -7.23
N SER A 181 -17.38 1.91 -6.87
CA SER A 181 -16.82 0.59 -7.19
C SER A 181 -16.89 -0.33 -5.97
N TYR A 182 -17.00 -1.63 -6.24
CA TYR A 182 -16.91 -2.68 -5.24
C TYR A 182 -15.58 -3.40 -5.37
N GLU A 183 -14.90 -3.60 -4.25
CA GLU A 183 -13.55 -4.14 -4.18
C GLU A 183 -13.45 -5.17 -3.05
N TYR A 184 -12.39 -5.97 -3.05
CA TYR A 184 -12.08 -6.88 -1.95
C TYR A 184 -10.69 -6.54 -1.39
N HIS A 185 -10.66 -5.83 -0.27
CA HIS A 185 -9.44 -5.47 0.42
C HIS A 185 -8.89 -6.65 1.23
N GLY A 186 -7.57 -6.88 1.22
CA GLY A 186 -6.94 -7.98 1.94
C GLY A 186 -7.19 -7.97 3.46
N ILE A 187 -7.36 -6.78 4.05
CA ILE A 187 -7.59 -6.59 5.49
C ILE A 187 -9.06 -6.27 5.80
N TYR A 188 -9.70 -5.39 5.00
CA TYR A 188 -11.06 -4.92 5.30
C TYR A 188 -12.15 -5.82 4.71
N GLY A 189 -11.79 -6.76 3.83
CA GLY A 189 -12.73 -7.60 3.08
C GLY A 189 -13.51 -6.79 2.05
N ASN A 190 -14.80 -7.14 1.88
CA ASN A 190 -15.71 -6.45 0.95
C ASN A 190 -15.74 -4.95 1.25
N SER A 191 -15.28 -4.16 0.29
CA SER A 191 -15.04 -2.74 0.44
C SER A 191 -15.69 -1.94 -0.69
N THR A 192 -15.90 -0.66 -0.43
CA THR A 192 -16.43 0.30 -1.43
C THR A 192 -15.44 1.42 -1.62
N GLN A 193 -15.12 1.76 -2.87
CA GLN A 193 -14.36 2.95 -3.21
C GLN A 193 -15.28 3.93 -3.95
N ASP A 194 -15.73 4.94 -3.20
CA ASP A 194 -16.73 5.91 -3.66
C ASP A 194 -16.05 7.15 -4.23
N LEU A 195 -16.29 7.45 -5.50
CA LEU A 195 -16.02 8.76 -6.09
C LEU A 195 -17.25 9.65 -5.89
N VAL A 196 -17.19 10.51 -4.87
CA VAL A 196 -18.23 11.50 -4.58
C VAL A 196 -18.04 12.73 -5.45
N VAL A 197 -19.09 13.11 -6.17
CA VAL A 197 -19.10 14.24 -7.12
C VAL A 197 -20.18 15.24 -6.75
N TYR A 198 -19.82 16.52 -6.68
CA TYR A 198 -20.75 17.58 -6.29
C TYR A 198 -20.30 18.96 -6.77
N ASN A 199 -20.99 20.00 -6.32
CA ASN A 199 -20.75 21.40 -6.71
C ASN A 199 -20.82 21.61 -8.23
N TYR A 200 -21.94 21.19 -8.83
CA TYR A 200 -22.09 21.18 -10.28
C TYR A 200 -22.16 22.58 -10.89
N THR A 201 -21.34 22.83 -11.91
CA THR A 201 -21.37 24.03 -12.75
C THR A 201 -22.08 23.74 -14.07
N THR A 202 -22.80 24.72 -14.61
CA THR A 202 -23.48 24.59 -15.90
C THR A 202 -22.64 25.24 -17.01
N VAL A 203 -22.28 24.48 -18.04
CA VAL A 203 -21.59 24.96 -19.25
C VAL A 203 -22.39 24.48 -20.46
N ASP A 204 -22.79 25.40 -21.34
CA ASP A 204 -23.65 25.14 -22.51
C ASP A 204 -24.94 24.35 -22.21
N GLY A 205 -25.42 24.47 -20.98
CA GLY A 205 -26.61 23.78 -20.46
C GLY A 205 -26.42 22.30 -20.14
N VAL A 206 -25.17 21.84 -20.04
CA VAL A 206 -24.79 20.56 -19.42
C VAL A 206 -24.20 20.86 -18.03
N LYS A 207 -24.50 20.01 -17.05
CA LYS A 207 -23.97 20.14 -15.69
C LYS A 207 -22.76 19.23 -15.52
N PHE A 208 -21.65 19.80 -15.07
CA PHE A 208 -20.40 19.10 -14.80
C PHE A 208 -20.03 19.27 -13.32
N PRO A 209 -19.53 18.21 -12.64
CA PRO A 209 -19.12 18.30 -11.25
C PRO A 209 -17.93 19.24 -11.08
N GLY A 210 -17.97 20.07 -10.04
CA GLY A 210 -16.90 21.01 -9.68
C GLY A 210 -15.98 20.49 -8.57
N ARG A 211 -16.33 19.36 -7.95
CA ARG A 211 -15.54 18.74 -6.89
C ARG A 211 -15.65 17.22 -6.95
N PHE A 212 -14.53 16.56 -6.73
CA PHE A 212 -14.39 15.11 -6.68
C PHE A 212 -13.72 14.72 -5.36
N LYS A 213 -14.25 13.70 -4.68
CA LYS A 213 -13.62 13.09 -3.51
C LYS A 213 -13.61 11.58 -3.65
N THR A 214 -12.47 10.96 -3.38
CA THR A 214 -12.43 9.49 -3.21
C THR A 214 -12.61 9.20 -1.73
N ILE A 215 -13.62 8.40 -1.39
CA ILE A 215 -13.93 7.96 -0.03
C ILE A 215 -13.94 6.43 0.00
N TYR A 216 -13.04 5.86 0.79
CA TYR A 216 -12.97 4.42 1.00
C TYR A 216 -13.82 3.99 2.20
N ASN A 217 -14.57 2.90 2.04
CA ASN A 217 -15.47 2.33 3.05
C ASN A 217 -16.37 3.37 3.73
N LYS A 218 -16.81 4.37 2.94
CA LYS A 218 -17.70 5.47 3.38
C LYS A 218 -17.12 6.36 4.50
N GLN A 219 -15.85 6.18 4.87
CA GLN A 219 -15.23 6.81 6.03
C GLN A 219 -13.93 7.55 5.67
N HIS A 220 -13.05 6.92 4.90
CA HIS A 220 -11.68 7.40 4.71
C HIS A 220 -11.57 8.25 3.45
N ILE A 221 -11.37 9.56 3.62
CA ILE A 221 -11.23 10.48 2.48
C ILE A 221 -9.79 10.39 1.94
N LEU A 222 -9.61 9.75 0.79
CA LEU A 222 -8.32 9.51 0.16
C LEU A 222 -7.90 10.57 -0.84
N MET A 223 -8.87 11.23 -1.49
CA MET A 223 -8.59 12.28 -2.47
C MET A 223 -9.59 13.41 -2.33
N ASP A 224 -9.12 14.65 -2.56
CA ASP A 224 -9.96 15.83 -2.65
C ASP A 224 -9.49 16.74 -3.79
N TYR A 225 -10.25 16.76 -4.88
CA TYR A 225 -9.92 17.46 -6.11
C TYR A 225 -10.99 18.51 -6.47
N GLN A 226 -10.58 19.76 -6.68
CA GLN A 226 -11.45 20.87 -7.11
C GLN A 226 -11.20 21.20 -8.58
N VAL A 227 -12.29 21.34 -9.31
CA VAL A 227 -12.28 21.90 -10.66
C VAL A 227 -12.60 23.39 -10.55
N ASP A 228 -11.66 24.21 -11.00
CA ASP A 228 -11.81 25.65 -11.08
C ASP A 228 -12.47 26.07 -12.39
N THR A 229 -12.17 25.36 -13.49
CA THR A 229 -12.72 25.66 -14.81
C THR A 229 -13.11 24.38 -15.54
N VAL A 230 -14.29 24.39 -16.14
CA VAL A 230 -14.74 23.36 -17.07
C VAL A 230 -14.74 23.95 -18.48
N ILE A 231 -13.99 23.34 -19.40
CA ILE A 231 -13.99 23.70 -20.81
C ILE A 231 -14.67 22.58 -21.59
N VAL A 232 -15.71 22.93 -22.36
CA VAL A 232 -16.46 21.98 -23.18
C VAL A 232 -16.08 22.18 -24.64
N ASN A 233 -15.88 21.06 -25.34
CA ASN A 233 -15.39 21.02 -26.72
C ASN A 233 -14.14 21.90 -26.96
N PRO A 234 -13.11 21.81 -26.09
CA PRO A 234 -11.85 22.50 -26.34
C PRO A 234 -11.23 22.05 -27.69
N ASP A 235 -10.54 22.98 -28.34
CA ASP A 235 -9.69 22.67 -29.49
C ASP A 235 -8.39 22.04 -28.98
N LEU A 236 -8.40 20.71 -28.82
CA LEU A 236 -7.25 19.91 -28.38
C LEU A 236 -6.59 19.26 -29.59
N ASP A 237 -5.25 19.30 -29.66
CA ASP A 237 -4.52 18.46 -30.60
C ASP A 237 -4.83 16.99 -30.26
N PRO A 238 -5.38 16.18 -31.19
CA PRO A 238 -5.69 14.77 -30.92
C PRO A 238 -4.49 13.97 -30.38
N LYS A 239 -3.26 14.40 -30.72
CA LYS A 239 -2.01 13.76 -30.29
C LYS A 239 -1.74 13.88 -28.80
N VAL A 240 -2.42 14.78 -28.07
CA VAL A 240 -2.23 14.87 -26.61
C VAL A 240 -2.66 13.59 -25.87
N PHE A 241 -3.49 12.76 -26.51
CA PHE A 241 -3.95 11.47 -26.01
C PHE A 241 -3.12 10.29 -26.53
N ASP A 242 -2.09 10.52 -27.34
CA ASP A 242 -1.26 9.44 -27.90
C ASP A 242 -0.17 9.04 -26.90
N GLY A 243 0.01 7.72 -26.75
CA GLY A 243 1.15 7.14 -26.05
C GLY A 243 2.44 7.17 -26.89
N PRO A 244 3.57 6.73 -26.31
CA PRO A 244 4.85 6.62 -27.03
C PRO A 244 4.76 5.67 -28.24
N GLN A 245 5.70 5.78 -29.19
CA GLN A 245 5.80 4.79 -30.26
C GLN A 245 6.18 3.40 -29.71
N GLY A 246 5.63 2.33 -30.29
CA GLY A 246 6.04 0.96 -29.98
C GLY A 246 5.34 0.32 -28.77
N GLN A 247 4.03 0.52 -28.62
CA GLN A 247 3.22 -0.23 -27.66
C GLN A 247 3.38 -1.74 -27.86
N ASP A 248 3.56 -2.48 -26.78
CA ASP A 248 3.59 -3.94 -26.78
C ASP A 248 2.30 -4.55 -26.21
N ALA A 249 2.12 -5.86 -26.41
CA ALA A 249 0.96 -6.56 -25.90
C ALA A 249 0.96 -6.75 -24.37
N MET A 250 2.11 -6.58 -23.71
CA MET A 250 2.22 -6.65 -22.24
C MET A 250 1.64 -5.40 -21.56
N SER A 251 1.41 -4.35 -22.35
CA SER A 251 0.80 -3.09 -21.91
C SER A 251 -0.72 -3.04 -22.14
N TYR A 252 -1.31 -4.05 -22.80
CA TYR A 252 -2.76 -4.12 -23.00
C TYR A 252 -3.46 -4.41 -21.68
N PRO A 253 -4.56 -3.73 -21.34
CA PRO A 253 -5.20 -3.86 -20.03
C PRO A 253 -5.71 -5.28 -19.80
N THR A 254 -5.34 -5.87 -18.66
CA THR A 254 -5.79 -7.21 -18.25
C THR A 254 -6.27 -7.21 -16.80
N ARG A 255 -7.15 -8.14 -16.45
CA ARG A 255 -7.52 -8.44 -15.06
C ARG A 255 -6.90 -9.75 -14.60
N ASP A 256 -6.41 -9.76 -13.38
CA ASP A 256 -5.97 -10.95 -12.65
C ASP A 256 -6.79 -11.04 -11.36
N SER A 257 -7.26 -12.23 -11.00
CA SER A 257 -8.03 -12.44 -9.77
C SER A 257 -7.17 -12.44 -8.50
N SER A 258 -5.84 -12.56 -8.63
CA SER A 258 -4.90 -12.44 -7.51
C SER A 258 -4.61 -10.99 -7.12
N TYR A 259 -4.89 -10.03 -8.03
CA TYR A 259 -4.73 -8.60 -7.79
C TYR A 259 -6.07 -7.88 -7.86
N ASP A 260 -6.60 -7.54 -6.69
CA ASP A 260 -7.80 -6.70 -6.61
C ASP A 260 -7.46 -5.24 -6.94
N PHE A 261 -8.46 -4.47 -7.38
CA PHE A 261 -8.27 -3.05 -7.66
C PHE A 261 -8.04 -2.21 -6.41
N SER A 262 -8.46 -2.71 -5.23
CA SER A 262 -8.07 -2.11 -3.95
C SER A 262 -6.56 -2.05 -3.80
N GLU A 263 -5.88 -3.19 -3.98
CA GLU A 263 -4.42 -3.29 -3.90
C GLU A 263 -3.76 -2.43 -4.99
N ILE A 264 -4.04 -2.68 -6.27
CA ILE A 264 -3.41 -1.95 -7.38
C ILE A 264 -3.58 -0.42 -7.22
N GLY A 265 -4.78 0.02 -6.84
CA GLY A 265 -5.11 1.43 -6.65
C GLY A 265 -4.37 2.06 -5.48
N GLU A 266 -4.25 1.37 -4.35
CA GLU A 266 -3.47 1.85 -3.20
C GLU A 266 -1.99 1.99 -3.56
N TRP A 267 -1.36 0.94 -4.08
CA TRP A 267 0.05 1.01 -4.49
C TRP A 267 0.32 2.08 -5.54
N TYR A 268 -0.58 2.25 -6.51
CA TYR A 268 -0.48 3.30 -7.53
C TYR A 268 -0.61 4.70 -6.92
N THR A 269 -1.61 4.92 -6.06
CA THR A 269 -1.81 6.23 -5.43
C THR A 269 -0.70 6.58 -4.45
N ASN A 270 0.07 5.59 -3.97
CA ASN A 270 1.26 5.78 -3.15
C ASN A 270 2.57 5.88 -3.93
N TYR A 271 2.57 5.77 -5.27
CA TYR A 271 3.79 5.75 -6.11
C TYR A 271 4.72 4.55 -5.85
N LEU A 272 4.19 3.48 -5.26
CA LEU A 272 4.94 2.28 -4.88
C LEU A 272 4.65 1.07 -5.77
N TRP A 273 3.70 1.18 -6.71
CA TRP A 273 3.42 0.09 -7.65
C TRP A 273 4.60 -0.19 -8.59
N SER A 274 5.22 -1.36 -8.43
CA SER A 274 6.33 -1.85 -9.26
C SER A 274 5.92 -2.96 -10.25
N GLY A 275 4.61 -3.21 -10.40
CA GLY A 275 4.06 -4.33 -11.14
C GLY A 275 3.77 -5.54 -10.26
N ALA A 276 3.02 -6.50 -10.82
CA ALA A 276 2.72 -7.76 -10.12
C ALA A 276 3.99 -8.53 -9.76
N TYR A 277 4.03 -9.03 -8.53
CA TYR A 277 5.03 -9.99 -8.07
C TYR A 277 4.98 -11.27 -8.92
N ARG A 278 6.14 -11.69 -9.42
CA ARG A 278 6.27 -12.88 -10.30
C ARG A 278 7.23 -13.95 -9.75
N GLY A 279 7.65 -13.81 -8.50
CA GLY A 279 8.56 -14.76 -7.90
C GLY A 279 7.95 -16.15 -7.77
N THR A 280 8.79 -17.16 -7.85
CA THR A 280 8.40 -18.56 -7.64
C THR A 280 9.22 -19.17 -6.51
N LEU A 281 8.77 -20.32 -5.99
CA LEU A 281 9.53 -21.03 -4.96
C LEU A 281 10.97 -21.36 -5.40
N ALA A 282 11.19 -21.59 -6.70
CA ALA A 282 12.53 -21.87 -7.23
C ALA A 282 13.45 -20.63 -7.24
N ASN A 283 12.88 -19.43 -7.15
CA ASN A 283 13.62 -18.17 -7.16
C ASN A 283 14.00 -17.69 -5.76
N ILE A 284 13.28 -18.10 -4.72
CA ILE A 284 13.60 -17.66 -3.36
C ILE A 284 14.84 -18.37 -2.83
N SER A 285 15.59 -17.70 -1.96
CA SER A 285 16.66 -18.33 -1.20
C SER A 285 16.30 -18.40 0.26
N ALA A 286 16.52 -19.55 0.89
CA ALA A 286 16.40 -19.73 2.33
C ALA A 286 17.78 -20.03 2.92
N THR A 287 18.18 -19.26 3.94
CA THR A 287 19.49 -19.40 4.60
C THR A 287 19.36 -19.34 6.10
N THR A 288 20.35 -19.90 6.82
CA THR A 288 20.42 -19.87 8.29
C THR A 288 21.73 -19.18 8.70
N PRO A 289 21.83 -17.85 8.56
CA PRO A 289 23.10 -17.15 8.69
C PRO A 289 23.59 -17.06 10.14
N LEU A 290 22.75 -17.36 11.13
CA LEU A 290 23.04 -17.28 12.56
C LEU A 290 23.55 -18.65 13.06
N PRO A 291 24.88 -18.87 13.24
CA PRO A 291 25.42 -20.22 13.44
C PRO A 291 24.95 -20.92 14.72
N ASN A 292 24.61 -20.15 15.75
CA ASN A 292 24.15 -20.65 17.04
C ASN A 292 22.61 -20.76 17.14
N MET A 293 21.90 -20.42 16.06
CA MET A 293 20.44 -20.49 15.96
C MET A 293 20.04 -21.01 14.56
N PRO A 294 20.41 -22.25 14.20
CA PRO A 294 20.18 -22.80 12.85
C PRO A 294 18.70 -22.97 12.49
N GLU A 295 17.79 -22.78 13.45
CA GLU A 295 16.33 -22.80 13.23
C GLU A 295 15.75 -21.43 12.83
N VAL A 296 16.60 -20.41 12.75
CA VAL A 296 16.22 -19.08 12.28
C VAL A 296 16.57 -18.98 10.80
N TRP A 297 15.54 -18.98 9.98
CA TRP A 297 15.61 -18.97 8.52
C TRP A 297 15.34 -17.58 7.97
N PHE A 298 16.19 -17.15 7.06
CA PHE A 298 16.05 -15.90 6.32
C PHE A 298 15.63 -16.26 4.91
N LEU A 299 14.45 -15.78 4.50
CA LEU A 299 13.87 -15.99 3.19
C LEU A 299 13.98 -14.69 2.39
N ASN A 300 14.69 -14.74 1.27
CA ASN A 300 14.88 -13.60 0.38
C ASN A 300 14.08 -13.76 -0.91
N PHE A 301 13.51 -12.66 -1.37
CA PHE A 301 12.64 -12.62 -2.55
C PHE A 301 13.24 -11.73 -3.64
N PRO A 302 14.17 -12.26 -4.47
CA PRO A 302 14.89 -11.46 -5.46
C PRO A 302 14.00 -10.87 -6.56
N ASP A 303 12.83 -11.48 -6.81
CA ASP A 303 11.86 -10.99 -7.79
C ASP A 303 10.89 -9.91 -7.23
N GLY A 304 11.12 -9.44 -5.99
CA GLY A 304 10.39 -8.36 -5.34
C GLY A 304 11.24 -7.13 -5.10
N THR A 305 10.67 -6.11 -4.45
CA THR A 305 11.34 -4.85 -4.09
C THR A 305 12.28 -5.01 -2.90
N GLY A 306 13.22 -5.95 -2.96
CA GLY A 306 14.27 -6.12 -1.96
C GLY A 306 13.73 -6.38 -0.55
N TYR A 307 12.94 -7.43 -0.39
CA TYR A 307 12.33 -7.80 0.89
C TYR A 307 12.93 -9.09 1.46
N GLN A 308 13.06 -9.17 2.78
CA GLN A 308 13.52 -10.34 3.52
C GLN A 308 12.55 -10.66 4.66
N GLN A 309 12.12 -11.92 4.72
CA GLN A 309 11.25 -12.41 5.79
C GLN A 309 12.01 -13.40 6.68
N VAL A 310 11.72 -13.43 7.98
CA VAL A 310 12.32 -14.39 8.92
C VAL A 310 11.30 -15.46 9.31
N VAL A 311 11.71 -16.73 9.30
CA VAL A 311 10.92 -17.84 9.82
C VAL A 311 11.70 -18.53 10.94
N VAL A 312 11.06 -18.72 12.10
CA VAL A 312 11.68 -19.38 13.24
C VAL A 312 10.97 -20.70 13.53
N GLU A 313 11.74 -21.79 13.47
CA GLU A 313 11.25 -23.15 13.70
C GLU A 313 11.48 -23.59 15.16
N PHE A 314 10.41 -23.55 15.97
CA PHE A 314 10.42 -24.13 17.30
C PHE A 314 10.07 -25.62 17.25
N GLU A 315 10.23 -26.31 18.38
CA GLU A 315 9.87 -27.74 18.52
C GLU A 315 8.43 -28.04 18.06
N ASN A 316 7.46 -27.24 18.52
CA ASN A 316 6.02 -27.49 18.29
C ASN A 316 5.34 -26.42 17.42
N GLU A 317 6.04 -25.33 17.09
CA GLU A 317 5.48 -24.15 16.46
C GLU A 317 6.43 -23.62 15.39
N VAL A 318 5.88 -22.94 14.39
CA VAL A 318 6.64 -22.17 13.42
C VAL A 318 6.06 -20.77 13.36
N LEU A 319 6.92 -19.77 13.54
CA LEU A 319 6.58 -18.36 13.51
C LEU A 319 7.14 -17.72 12.22
N ALA A 320 6.27 -17.14 11.41
CA ALA A 320 6.66 -16.20 10.36
C ALA A 320 6.70 -14.78 10.94
N ILE A 321 7.80 -14.09 10.72
CA ILE A 321 8.03 -12.69 11.10
C ILE A 321 7.91 -11.84 9.84
N ASP A 322 6.97 -10.92 9.88
CA ASP A 322 6.41 -10.12 8.79
C ASP A 322 5.55 -10.89 7.78
N CYS A 323 4.70 -10.20 7.01
CA CYS A 323 3.83 -10.84 6.01
C CYS A 323 3.48 -9.95 4.79
N PRO A 324 4.44 -9.73 3.86
CA PRO A 324 4.20 -8.99 2.63
C PRO A 324 3.21 -9.73 1.71
N PRO A 325 2.48 -8.99 0.85
CA PRO A 325 1.50 -9.57 -0.08
C PRO A 325 2.17 -10.43 -1.15
N HIS A 326 1.59 -11.60 -1.45
CA HIS A 326 2.04 -12.58 -2.47
C HIS A 326 3.24 -13.44 -2.07
N GLN A 327 4.28 -12.92 -1.41
CA GLN A 327 5.38 -13.77 -0.94
C GLN A 327 4.93 -14.74 0.16
N SER A 328 3.87 -14.39 0.90
CA SER A 328 3.17 -15.25 1.87
C SER A 328 2.91 -16.68 1.35
N HIS A 329 2.46 -16.82 0.09
CA HIS A 329 2.22 -18.11 -0.55
C HIS A 329 3.50 -18.94 -0.69
N LEU A 330 4.61 -18.30 -1.06
CA LEU A 330 5.90 -18.95 -1.22
C LEU A 330 6.46 -19.41 0.12
N VAL A 331 6.27 -18.62 1.18
CA VAL A 331 6.72 -18.98 2.54
C VAL A 331 5.94 -20.19 3.06
N LEU A 332 4.61 -20.19 2.89
CA LEU A 332 3.76 -21.31 3.27
C LEU A 332 4.15 -22.60 2.55
N GLN A 333 4.40 -22.49 1.24
CA GLN A 333 4.86 -23.62 0.44
C GLN A 333 6.27 -24.09 0.89
N TRP A 334 7.20 -23.16 1.06
CA TRP A 334 8.56 -23.42 1.50
C TRP A 334 8.60 -24.13 2.85
N ALA A 335 7.83 -23.66 3.85
CA ALA A 335 7.79 -24.25 5.18
C ALA A 335 7.28 -25.70 5.13
N LYS A 336 6.25 -25.95 4.31
CA LYS A 336 5.71 -27.29 4.12
C LYS A 336 6.72 -28.23 3.45
N GLU A 337 7.41 -27.77 2.42
CA GLU A 337 8.35 -28.60 1.64
C GLU A 337 9.71 -28.79 2.34
N THR A 338 10.19 -27.78 3.05
CA THR A 338 11.53 -27.75 3.65
C THR A 338 11.51 -28.17 5.12
N LEU A 339 10.61 -27.60 5.92
CA LEU A 339 10.52 -27.89 7.36
C LEU A 339 9.61 -29.09 7.66
N GLY A 340 8.74 -29.48 6.71
CA GLY A 340 7.71 -30.48 6.95
C GLY A 340 6.66 -30.02 7.97
N LYS A 341 6.58 -28.71 8.24
CA LYS A 341 5.73 -28.09 9.26
C LYS A 341 4.86 -27.00 8.63
N ALA A 342 3.69 -26.79 9.22
CA ALA A 342 2.84 -25.65 8.90
C ALA A 342 3.29 -24.42 9.70
N ILE A 343 3.13 -23.23 9.11
CA ILE A 343 3.24 -21.97 9.87
C ILE A 343 2.09 -21.91 10.87
N THR A 344 2.41 -21.79 12.16
CA THR A 344 1.42 -21.77 13.24
C THR A 344 1.05 -20.36 13.70
N HIS A 345 1.99 -19.43 13.56
CA HIS A 345 1.86 -18.04 13.97
C HIS A 345 2.51 -17.15 12.90
N VAL A 346 1.92 -15.97 12.70
CA VAL A 346 2.46 -14.93 11.84
C VAL A 346 2.34 -13.60 12.55
N TRP A 347 3.40 -12.81 12.51
CA TRP A 347 3.45 -11.48 13.12
C TRP A 347 3.74 -10.45 12.02
N PRO A 348 2.78 -9.64 11.56
CA PRO A 348 3.11 -8.42 10.82
C PRO A 348 3.88 -7.49 11.74
N SER A 349 4.98 -6.90 11.27
CA SER A 349 5.76 -5.96 12.08
C SER A 349 4.93 -4.74 12.51
N HIS A 350 4.06 -4.30 11.61
CA HIS A 350 3.06 -3.24 11.79
C HIS A 350 1.98 -3.32 10.69
N HIS A 351 1.02 -2.40 10.70
CA HIS A 351 -0.15 -2.46 9.83
C HIS A 351 0.01 -1.96 8.39
N HIS A 352 1.18 -1.43 7.99
CA HIS A 352 1.38 -1.01 6.61
C HIS A 352 1.24 -2.19 5.65
N HIS A 353 0.74 -1.91 4.46
CA HIS A 353 0.17 -2.95 3.60
C HIS A 353 1.23 -3.86 2.97
N ASP A 354 2.46 -3.37 2.81
CA ASP A 354 3.64 -4.14 2.42
C ASP A 354 4.17 -5.06 3.55
N HIS A 355 3.71 -4.87 4.79
CA HIS A 355 4.03 -5.72 5.94
C HIS A 355 2.86 -6.62 6.38
N ALA A 356 1.62 -6.26 6.04
CA ALA A 356 0.43 -6.89 6.59
C ALA A 356 -0.54 -7.53 5.57
N LEU A 357 -0.51 -7.17 4.28
CA LEU A 357 -1.52 -7.69 3.33
C LEU A 357 -1.42 -9.20 3.09
N GLY A 358 -0.26 -9.80 3.29
CA GLY A 358 -0.06 -11.25 3.21
C GLY A 358 -0.66 -12.02 4.39
N LEU A 359 -1.07 -11.33 5.47
CA LEU A 359 -1.65 -11.95 6.67
C LEU A 359 -2.81 -12.89 6.35
N LYS A 360 -3.70 -12.48 5.42
CA LYS A 360 -4.86 -13.26 5.00
C LYS A 360 -4.51 -14.68 4.55
N ASP A 361 -3.35 -14.86 3.93
CA ASP A 361 -2.92 -16.14 3.36
C ASP A 361 -2.46 -17.10 4.46
N TYR A 362 -1.73 -16.59 5.45
CA TYR A 362 -1.34 -17.36 6.63
C TYR A 362 -2.56 -17.76 7.46
N ILE A 363 -3.54 -16.86 7.64
CA ILE A 363 -4.79 -17.18 8.35
C ILE A 363 -5.59 -18.24 7.60
N ALA A 364 -5.70 -18.14 6.27
CA ALA A 364 -6.33 -19.17 5.45
C ALA A 364 -5.62 -20.54 5.56
N ALA A 365 -4.31 -20.55 5.82
CA ALA A 365 -3.52 -21.75 6.07
C ALA A 365 -3.62 -22.28 7.52
N GLY A 366 -4.34 -21.58 8.41
CA GLY A 366 -4.57 -21.98 9.80
C GLY A 366 -3.61 -21.40 10.83
N ALA A 367 -2.76 -20.45 10.45
CA ALA A 367 -1.93 -19.72 11.41
C ALA A 367 -2.77 -18.76 12.27
N LYS A 368 -2.24 -18.39 13.43
CA LYS A 368 -2.79 -17.31 14.28
C LYS A 368 -2.04 -16.01 14.03
N ALA A 369 -2.77 -14.89 14.04
CA ALA A 369 -2.17 -13.56 13.94
C ALA A 369 -1.63 -13.13 15.31
N VAL A 370 -0.35 -12.79 15.36
CA VAL A 370 0.27 -12.13 16.52
C VAL A 370 0.19 -10.63 16.28
N VAL A 371 -0.58 -9.90 17.08
CA VAL A 371 -0.82 -8.45 16.86
C VAL A 371 -0.81 -7.68 18.17
N LEU A 372 -0.57 -6.37 18.09
CA LEU A 372 -0.81 -5.47 19.21
C LEU A 372 -2.29 -5.56 19.64
N ASP A 373 -2.55 -5.67 20.93
CA ASP A 373 -3.91 -5.84 21.45
C ASP A 373 -4.87 -4.73 21.01
N GLN A 374 -4.38 -3.49 20.92
CA GLN A 374 -5.08 -2.31 20.45
C GLN A 374 -5.37 -2.30 18.94
N ALA A 375 -4.65 -3.10 18.14
CA ALA A 375 -4.79 -3.17 16.69
C ALA A 375 -5.72 -4.31 16.21
N GLN A 376 -6.23 -5.18 17.09
CA GLN A 376 -7.06 -6.33 16.70
C GLN A 376 -8.27 -5.98 15.83
N GLU A 377 -8.95 -4.86 16.14
CA GLU A 377 -10.14 -4.43 15.41
C GLU A 377 -9.85 -4.19 13.93
N TYR A 378 -8.67 -3.65 13.60
CA TYR A 378 -8.23 -3.38 12.23
C TYR A 378 -8.22 -4.65 11.36
N TYR A 379 -7.72 -5.76 11.91
CA TYR A 379 -7.60 -7.04 11.20
C TYR A 379 -8.85 -7.92 11.29
N SER A 380 -9.88 -7.50 12.03
CA SER A 380 -11.01 -8.35 12.41
C SER A 380 -11.89 -8.82 11.25
N ASN A 381 -11.80 -8.17 10.09
CA ASN A 381 -12.51 -8.55 8.87
C ASN A 381 -11.83 -9.69 8.09
N ILE A 382 -10.60 -10.10 8.46
CA ILE A 382 -9.93 -11.25 7.84
C ILE A 382 -10.67 -12.54 8.26
N PRO A 383 -11.23 -13.32 7.31
CA PRO A 383 -12.02 -14.49 7.66
C PRO A 383 -11.22 -15.56 8.43
N GLY A 384 -11.76 -16.00 9.57
CA GLY A 384 -11.17 -17.08 10.36
C GLY A 384 -10.00 -16.67 11.26
N ILE A 385 -9.68 -15.37 11.33
CA ILE A 385 -8.56 -14.87 12.13
C ILE A 385 -8.71 -15.25 13.62
N GLN A 386 -7.61 -15.71 14.20
CA GLN A 386 -7.46 -15.94 15.63
C GLN A 386 -6.28 -15.11 16.12
N PHE A 387 -6.48 -14.37 17.21
CA PHE A 387 -5.48 -13.46 17.72
C PHE A 387 -4.68 -14.08 18.87
N VAL A 388 -3.37 -13.84 18.82
CA VAL A 388 -2.43 -13.90 19.94
C VAL A 388 -1.93 -12.47 20.14
N THR A 389 -2.00 -11.94 21.35
CA THR A 389 -1.81 -10.49 21.56
C THR A 389 -0.68 -10.15 22.51
N TYR A 390 -0.07 -8.99 22.27
CA TYR A 390 0.91 -8.35 23.13
C TYR A 390 0.56 -6.86 23.34
N SER A 391 1.26 -6.21 24.25
CA SER A 391 1.13 -4.77 24.55
C SER A 391 2.49 -4.20 24.94
N ALA A 392 2.63 -2.87 25.04
CA ALA A 392 3.85 -2.20 25.47
C ALA A 392 4.40 -2.76 26.80
N ASP A 393 3.52 -2.88 27.80
CA ASP A 393 3.89 -3.36 29.15
C ASP A 393 4.04 -4.88 29.23
N LYS A 394 3.54 -5.61 28.24
CA LYS A 394 3.55 -7.07 28.19
C LYS A 394 3.94 -7.56 26.80
N PRO A 395 5.24 -7.52 26.48
CA PRO A 395 5.80 -8.18 25.31
C PRO A 395 5.44 -9.67 25.30
N ILE A 396 5.41 -10.28 24.12
CA ILE A 396 5.17 -11.71 23.96
C ILE A 396 6.45 -12.42 23.54
N ALA A 397 6.67 -13.62 24.08
CA ALA A 397 7.81 -14.46 23.74
C ALA A 397 7.36 -15.84 23.25
N PHE A 398 7.82 -16.23 22.07
CA PHE A 398 7.79 -17.60 21.55
C PHE A 398 9.12 -18.28 21.89
N LYS A 399 9.10 -19.50 22.40
CA LYS A 399 10.32 -20.17 22.88
C LYS A 399 10.22 -21.69 22.88
N ASP A 400 11.37 -22.33 22.70
CA ASP A 400 11.59 -23.76 22.94
C ASP A 400 12.86 -23.99 23.78
N SER A 401 13.41 -25.20 23.77
CA SER A 401 14.64 -25.51 24.49
C SER A 401 15.92 -24.91 23.90
N ARG A 402 15.84 -24.26 22.73
CA ARG A 402 17.00 -23.74 21.97
C ARG A 402 16.93 -22.23 21.80
N ASN A 403 15.78 -21.71 21.34
CA ASN A 403 15.64 -20.34 20.88
C ASN A 403 14.47 -19.62 21.57
N GLN A 404 14.53 -18.30 21.55
CA GLN A 404 13.47 -17.39 21.96
C GLN A 404 13.33 -16.26 20.92
N VAL A 405 12.09 -15.94 20.57
CA VAL A 405 11.72 -14.73 19.83
C VAL A 405 10.82 -13.89 20.73
N THR A 406 11.17 -12.63 20.96
CA THR A 406 10.36 -11.68 21.76
C THR A 406 9.91 -10.53 20.88
N ILE A 407 8.61 -10.34 20.77
CA ILE A 407 8.00 -9.22 20.05
C ILE A 407 7.71 -8.12 21.06
N VAL A 408 8.26 -6.93 20.81
CA VAL A 408 8.19 -5.77 21.69
C VAL A 408 7.64 -4.57 20.92
N HIS A 409 6.58 -3.96 21.45
CA HIS A 409 5.99 -2.77 20.87
C HIS A 409 6.89 -1.54 21.06
N LEU A 410 7.09 -0.75 19.99
CA LEU A 410 7.66 0.59 20.05
C LEU A 410 6.53 1.58 20.35
N GLU A 411 6.12 1.67 21.61
CA GLU A 411 5.07 2.60 22.03
C GLU A 411 5.44 4.04 21.68
N GLY A 412 4.54 4.73 20.98
CA GLY A 412 4.75 6.11 20.55
C GLY A 412 5.67 6.26 19.33
N SER A 413 5.91 5.18 18.58
CA SER A 413 6.54 5.21 17.25
C SER A 413 6.02 6.36 16.39
N ALA A 414 6.89 6.99 15.59
CA ALA A 414 6.52 7.96 14.57
C ALA A 414 6.04 7.34 13.24
N HIS A 415 6.51 6.12 12.92
CA HIS A 415 6.20 5.43 11.66
C HIS A 415 4.77 4.88 11.62
N ALA A 416 4.43 4.05 12.61
CA ALA A 416 3.14 3.35 12.66
C ALA A 416 2.69 3.09 14.11
N PHE A 417 1.38 3.18 14.34
CA PHE A 417 0.77 3.02 15.67
C PHE A 417 1.12 1.68 16.35
N ASP A 418 1.22 0.60 15.58
CA ASP A 418 1.45 -0.75 16.08
C ASP A 418 2.86 -1.27 15.82
N GLN A 419 3.79 -0.38 15.46
CA GLN A 419 5.20 -0.70 15.21
C GLN A 419 5.82 -1.53 16.34
N ALA A 420 6.48 -2.61 15.97
CA ALA A 420 7.16 -3.49 16.91
C ALA A 420 8.44 -4.07 16.29
N TYR A 421 9.38 -4.48 17.15
CA TYR A 421 10.58 -5.21 16.74
C TYR A 421 10.53 -6.64 17.31
N ALA A 422 11.24 -7.58 16.69
CA ALA A 422 11.44 -8.92 17.24
C ALA A 422 12.91 -9.18 17.61
N ALA A 423 13.17 -9.42 18.90
CA ALA A 423 14.48 -9.88 19.37
C ALA A 423 14.55 -11.41 19.34
N ILE A 424 15.60 -11.94 18.70
CA ILE A 424 15.86 -13.37 18.52
C ILE A 424 17.15 -13.74 19.25
N THR A 425 17.07 -14.67 20.19
CA THR A 425 18.20 -15.12 21.01
C THR A 425 18.16 -16.62 21.23
N PRO A 426 19.29 -17.26 21.61
CA PRO A 426 19.25 -18.54 22.31
C PRO A 426 18.38 -18.43 23.58
N ILE A 427 17.80 -19.54 24.05
CA ILE A 427 16.93 -19.55 25.24
C ILE A 427 17.65 -19.09 26.51
N CYS A 428 18.95 -19.40 26.60
CA CYS A 428 19.83 -18.99 27.69
C CYS A 428 21.11 -18.38 27.12
N PRO A 429 21.05 -17.09 26.71
CA PRO A 429 22.19 -16.44 26.10
C PRO A 429 23.34 -16.28 27.11
N THR A 430 24.55 -16.30 26.59
CA THR A 430 25.78 -15.93 27.28
C THR A 430 26.23 -14.53 26.83
N GLU A 431 27.32 -14.00 27.41
CA GLU A 431 27.84 -12.67 27.01
C GLU A 431 28.23 -12.64 25.53
N ASN A 432 28.66 -13.77 24.98
CA ASN A 432 29.09 -13.92 23.60
C ASN A 432 28.03 -14.59 22.71
N SER A 433 26.80 -14.72 23.20
CA SER A 433 25.73 -15.30 22.38
C SER A 433 25.26 -14.31 21.34
N THR A 434 25.03 -14.80 20.12
CA THR A 434 24.39 -14.04 19.04
C THR A 434 23.02 -13.55 19.50
N MET A 435 22.77 -12.27 19.32
CA MET A 435 21.44 -11.65 19.39
C MET A 435 21.15 -11.05 18.01
N ALA A 436 19.95 -11.30 17.50
CA ALA A 436 19.48 -10.65 16.28
C ALA A 436 18.18 -9.89 16.56
N VAL A 437 17.96 -8.80 15.84
CA VAL A 437 16.78 -7.95 15.96
C VAL A 437 16.18 -7.78 14.58
N PHE A 438 14.97 -8.27 14.36
CA PHE A 438 14.19 -7.94 13.17
C PHE A 438 13.47 -6.62 13.38
N GLU A 439 13.56 -5.74 12.39
CA GLU A 439 12.87 -4.46 12.34
C GLU A 439 12.43 -4.15 10.91
N ALA A 440 11.35 -3.37 10.80
CA ALA A 440 10.83 -2.88 9.54
C ALA A 440 10.83 -1.34 9.55
N ASP A 441 11.26 -0.76 8.43
CA ASP A 441 11.19 0.65 8.05
C ASP A 441 11.98 1.69 8.86
N TYR A 442 12.50 1.33 10.03
CA TYR A 442 13.25 2.29 10.84
C TYR A 442 14.68 2.48 10.35
N TRP A 443 15.29 1.44 9.80
CA TRP A 443 16.63 1.51 9.21
C TRP A 443 16.83 0.48 8.08
N ASN A 444 16.96 0.98 6.86
CA ASN A 444 17.09 0.15 5.65
C ASN A 444 18.52 0.25 5.06
N PRO A 445 19.56 -0.30 5.72
CA PRO A 445 20.98 -0.09 5.37
C PRO A 445 21.38 -0.61 3.98
N HIS A 446 20.58 -1.48 3.38
CA HIS A 446 20.86 -2.09 2.08
C HIS A 446 20.21 -1.37 0.89
N PHE A 447 19.56 -0.23 1.12
CA PHE A 447 19.10 0.64 0.04
C PHE A 447 20.27 1.42 -0.59
N GLU A 448 20.15 1.72 -1.89
CA GLU A 448 21.14 2.55 -2.56
C GLU A 448 21.13 3.96 -1.94
N ASN A 449 22.28 4.41 -1.42
CA ASN A 449 22.42 5.63 -0.60
C ASN A 449 21.63 5.61 0.72
N ALA A 450 21.44 4.45 1.35
CA ALA A 450 20.74 4.31 2.64
C ALA A 450 21.18 5.33 3.71
N ASP A 451 22.49 5.61 3.82
CA ASP A 451 23.02 6.59 4.78
C ASP A 451 22.51 8.03 4.54
N PHE A 452 22.09 8.36 3.32
CA PHE A 452 21.52 9.66 2.96
C PHE A 452 20.00 9.72 3.17
N PHE A 453 19.34 8.56 3.12
CA PHE A 453 17.89 8.42 3.11
C PHE A 453 17.31 8.01 4.47
N VAL A 454 18.15 7.70 5.46
CA VAL A 454 17.68 7.32 6.79
C VAL A 454 16.94 8.49 7.47
N ASP A 455 15.75 8.24 7.99
CA ASP A 455 15.11 9.17 8.92
C ASP A 455 15.78 9.04 10.28
N HIS A 456 16.59 10.03 10.65
CA HIS A 456 17.31 10.03 11.92
C HIS A 456 16.38 10.09 13.14
N THR A 457 15.13 10.54 12.99
CA THR A 457 14.15 10.59 14.08
C THR A 457 13.68 9.19 14.41
N GLU A 458 13.19 8.47 13.40
CA GLU A 458 12.72 7.09 13.54
C GLU A 458 13.89 6.20 13.99
N ALA A 459 15.00 6.23 13.27
CA ALA A 459 16.20 5.46 13.63
C ALA A 459 16.65 5.69 15.09
N ALA A 460 16.57 6.93 15.60
CA ALA A 460 16.87 7.25 17.00
C ALA A 460 15.83 6.71 17.99
N GLU A 461 14.53 6.77 17.66
CA GLU A 461 13.47 6.14 18.46
C GLU A 461 13.70 4.64 18.62
N PHE A 462 14.01 3.93 17.54
CA PHE A 462 14.34 2.50 17.60
C PHE A 462 15.59 2.25 18.44
N LEU A 463 16.67 2.99 18.21
CA LEU A 463 17.90 2.81 18.98
C LEU A 463 17.69 3.07 20.48
N ASN A 464 16.90 4.08 20.84
CA ASN A 464 16.54 4.37 22.23
C ASN A 464 15.74 3.21 22.84
N LYS A 465 14.75 2.68 22.11
CA LYS A 465 13.96 1.53 22.57
C LYS A 465 14.84 0.30 22.82
N LEU A 466 15.76 -0.02 21.90
CA LEU A 466 16.71 -1.12 22.06
C LEU A 466 17.59 -0.92 23.31
N SER A 467 18.02 0.32 23.58
CA SER A 467 18.80 0.67 24.77
C SER A 467 18.02 0.46 26.07
N GLU A 468 16.76 0.90 26.12
CA GLU A 468 15.87 0.73 27.26
C GLU A 468 15.59 -0.75 27.56
N ASP A 469 15.47 -1.56 26.52
CA ASP A 469 15.24 -3.00 26.61
C ASP A 469 16.54 -3.81 26.78
N GLN A 470 17.67 -3.13 26.92
CA GLN A 470 19.00 -3.68 27.17
C GLN A 470 19.45 -4.67 26.09
N VAL A 471 19.14 -4.36 24.83
CA VAL A 471 19.56 -5.13 23.66
C VAL A 471 21.08 -5.04 23.51
N ALA A 472 21.71 -6.17 23.19
CA ALA A 472 23.16 -6.28 23.11
C ALA A 472 23.75 -5.32 22.06
N LYS A 473 24.85 -4.65 22.39
CA LYS A 473 25.49 -3.67 21.49
C LYS A 473 26.01 -4.31 20.19
N ASP A 474 26.41 -5.57 20.25
CA ASP A 474 26.92 -6.37 19.13
C ASP A 474 25.82 -7.18 18.41
N SER A 475 24.55 -6.83 18.64
CA SER A 475 23.42 -7.46 17.93
C SER A 475 23.50 -7.26 16.43
N LEU A 476 22.97 -8.24 15.69
CA LEU A 476 22.73 -8.13 14.26
C LEU A 476 21.31 -7.61 14.02
N VAL A 477 21.15 -6.55 13.23
CA VAL A 477 19.85 -6.06 12.77
C VAL A 477 19.51 -6.75 11.46
N ILE A 478 18.28 -7.24 11.37
CA ILE A 478 17.69 -7.88 10.21
C ILE A 478 16.62 -6.91 9.68
N PRO A 479 16.90 -6.14 8.62
CA PRO A 479 15.90 -5.25 8.05
C PRO A 479 14.86 -6.06 7.25
N ALA A 480 13.61 -5.62 7.27
CA ALA A 480 12.56 -6.12 6.40
C ALA A 480 12.84 -5.78 4.93
N HIS A 481 13.30 -4.55 4.67
CA HIS A 481 13.72 -4.11 3.34
C HIS A 481 15.25 -4.11 3.22
N GLY A 482 15.75 -4.99 2.37
CA GLY A 482 17.17 -5.33 2.25
C GLY A 482 17.39 -6.84 2.37
N VAL A 483 18.62 -7.28 2.09
CA VAL A 483 19.00 -8.70 2.22
C VAL A 483 20.21 -8.81 3.13
N GLY A 484 20.15 -9.72 4.10
CA GLY A 484 21.24 -9.97 5.05
C GLY A 484 21.01 -9.31 6.41
N THR A 485 22.10 -8.87 7.02
CA THR A 485 22.12 -8.26 8.36
C THR A 485 23.15 -7.16 8.43
N ASP A 486 22.92 -6.17 9.28
CA ASP A 486 23.91 -5.17 9.65
C ASP A 486 24.20 -5.19 11.16
N PRO A 487 25.44 -4.90 11.60
CA PRO A 487 25.72 -4.73 13.02
C PRO A 487 24.98 -3.52 13.59
N LEU A 488 24.37 -3.64 14.78
CA LEU A 488 23.76 -2.50 15.48
C LEU A 488 24.76 -1.35 15.72
N THR A 489 26.06 -1.66 15.84
CA THR A 489 27.12 -0.65 15.94
C THR A 489 27.16 0.29 14.75
N HIS A 490 26.77 -0.17 13.56
CA HIS A 490 26.70 0.69 12.38
C HIS A 490 25.62 1.77 12.56
N LEU A 491 24.41 1.41 13.01
CA LEU A 491 23.35 2.38 13.33
C LEU A 491 23.76 3.33 14.46
N ILE A 492 24.43 2.82 15.49
CA ILE A 492 24.95 3.65 16.60
C ILE A 492 25.93 4.70 16.07
N ASP A 493 26.87 4.30 15.23
CA ASP A 493 27.87 5.19 14.64
C ASP A 493 27.22 6.21 13.68
N LEU A 494 26.23 5.78 12.90
CA LEU A 494 25.45 6.61 11.96
C LEU A 494 24.70 7.74 12.70
N LEU A 495 24.05 7.42 13.83
CA LEU A 495 23.31 8.40 14.62
C LEU A 495 24.18 9.23 15.57
N GLY A 496 25.39 8.76 15.88
CA GLY A 496 26.29 9.43 16.83
C GLY A 496 25.73 9.49 18.26
N LEU A 497 24.82 8.58 18.61
CA LEU A 497 24.17 8.53 19.93
C LEU A 497 24.92 7.58 20.89
N PRO A 498 24.96 7.90 22.20
CA PRO A 498 25.57 7.00 23.18
C PRO A 498 24.72 5.73 23.35
N TYR A 499 25.37 4.57 23.30
CA TYR A 499 24.73 3.27 23.54
C TYR A 499 25.51 2.45 24.58
N PRO A 500 24.88 2.00 25.68
CA PRO A 500 25.56 1.21 26.70
C PRO A 500 26.10 -0.13 26.18
N SER A 501 27.18 -0.62 26.77
CA SER A 501 27.76 -1.92 26.41
C SER A 501 26.99 -3.09 27.05
N TYR A 502 25.76 -3.31 26.60
CA TYR A 502 24.98 -4.50 26.94
C TYR A 502 25.44 -5.72 26.14
N SER A 503 25.31 -6.89 26.73
CA SER A 503 25.48 -8.21 26.11
C SER A 503 24.13 -8.92 25.96
N ALA A 504 24.08 -10.04 25.23
CA ALA A 504 22.84 -10.81 25.07
C ALA A 504 22.27 -11.33 26.40
N LYS A 505 23.11 -11.49 27.44
CA LYS A 505 22.64 -11.80 28.81
C LYS A 505 21.88 -10.66 29.44
N ASP A 506 22.09 -9.41 29.04
CA ASP A 506 21.49 -8.25 29.71
C ASP A 506 20.05 -8.02 29.24
N PHE A 507 19.67 -8.54 28.06
CA PHE A 507 18.35 -8.37 27.48
C PHE A 507 17.21 -8.56 28.49
N LYS A 508 16.40 -7.50 28.64
CA LYS A 508 15.39 -7.33 29.69
C LYS A 508 14.33 -8.44 29.69
N TYR A 509 13.98 -8.95 28.50
CA TYR A 509 12.91 -9.94 28.33
C TYR A 509 13.43 -11.37 28.11
N SER A 510 14.71 -11.64 28.37
CA SER A 510 15.25 -13.00 28.29
C SER A 510 14.50 -13.95 29.23
N ALA A 511 14.01 -15.07 28.71
CA ALA A 511 13.27 -16.07 29.47
C ALA A 511 14.17 -17.16 30.08
N CYS A 512 15.49 -16.94 30.15
CA CYS A 512 16.40 -17.91 30.73
C CYS A 512 16.05 -18.16 32.21
N PRO A 513 15.77 -19.41 32.61
CA PRO A 513 15.28 -19.73 33.96
C PRO A 513 16.20 -19.30 35.11
N SER A 514 17.49 -19.07 34.86
CA SER A 514 18.48 -18.67 35.88
C SER A 514 18.53 -17.17 36.18
N LYS A 515 17.64 -16.36 35.57
CA LYS A 515 17.48 -14.92 35.88
C LYS A 515 16.45 -14.60 36.98
N ILE A 516 15.77 -15.60 37.54
CA ILE A 516 14.79 -15.42 38.64
C ILE A 516 15.49 -15.49 40.00
#